data_AF-A0A026WD15-F1
#
_entry.id   AF-A0A026WD15-F1
#
_cell.length_a   1.000
_cell.length_b   1.000
_cell.length_c   1.000
_cell.angle_alpha   90.00
_cell.angle_beta   90.00
_cell.angle_gamma   90.00
#
_symmetry.space_group_name_H-M   'P 1'
#
loop_
_entity.id
_entity.type
_entity.pdbx_description
1 polymer ?
#
loop_
_entity_poly.entity_id
_entity_poly.type
_entity_poly.pdbx_seq_one_letter_code
_entity_poly.pdbx_strand_id
1 'polypeptide(L)'
;MHHVEIEDFYHHDFTTVSEWEVFIARLEEIMHEWKLSHTKVASPLKSGDFVNCEWHEASEKLNFADVEFLLKHYKLKKEGEEEDPTSLQEEREEEREEEWLQCQKDALDISNDFVRLDDNCMEIACYYGVREFLVLIPARKMSLMDETRIKILLSSLTIATNNANCYIPALVQVQEPWQKMYLGGCAGKGACVHFDMVHLKKVPSHCKYLTGLLALFKQKLGEGCGIRLDSIMVSVRFSYLLKDWTNSTWTQEPPDFDFMQGETLGVAELGKLPFGATFDPVGELNLFTTWPEMPDNVVVDSEGYSDLEPQLAPEWSVQVKMVALPACLLGEYMTDFLHLCNNQKTMVELLGENASYIHDDDQTHLSAAFNVLTESRIPTISTVVGRASAAKKNKSVDGPISEDMLLAILYFLFPDADDTSKFPYDITASNVEDDQWKGVKTCATDSLVWRLSVVAAHCTHNLGGVMALAQLWHEFVQEIRFRWEKTIFVPG
;
A
#
# COMPACT_ATOMS: atom_id res chain seq x y z
N MET A 1 19.91 -4.92 -84.05
CA MET A 1 20.15 -4.65 -82.61
C MET A 1 19.60 -3.28 -82.32
N HIS A 2 18.35 -3.20 -81.84
CA HIS A 2 17.81 -1.99 -81.22
C HIS A 2 17.96 -2.19 -79.72
N HIS A 3 18.91 -1.50 -79.12
CA HIS A 3 18.99 -1.38 -77.67
C HIS A 3 17.86 -0.44 -77.24
N VAL A 4 16.80 -1.02 -76.68
CA VAL A 4 15.82 -0.28 -75.90
C VAL A 4 16.48 -0.11 -74.53
N GLU A 5 16.94 1.10 -74.25
CA GLU A 5 17.25 1.52 -72.89
C GLU A 5 15.94 1.50 -72.12
N ILE A 6 15.81 0.55 -71.19
CA ILE A 6 14.74 0.57 -70.19
C ILE A 6 15.18 1.66 -69.22
N GLU A 7 14.61 2.86 -69.37
CA GLU A 7 14.68 3.88 -68.33
C GLU A 7 14.05 3.29 -67.07
N ASP A 8 14.89 2.96 -66.09
CA ASP A 8 14.47 2.66 -64.73
C ASP A 8 13.79 3.91 -64.17
N PHE A 9 12.46 3.99 -64.37
CA PHE A 9 11.60 4.95 -63.70
C PHE A 9 11.67 4.65 -62.20
N TYR A 10 12.59 5.31 -61.49
CA TYR A 10 12.59 5.39 -60.04
C TYR A 10 11.30 6.10 -59.62
N HIS A 11 10.26 5.31 -59.33
CA HIS A 11 9.11 5.77 -58.57
C HIS A 11 9.61 6.26 -57.21
N HIS A 12 9.80 7.58 -57.10
CA HIS A 12 9.99 8.22 -55.81
C HIS A 12 8.65 8.10 -55.08
N ASP A 13 8.63 7.25 -54.06
CA ASP A 13 7.49 7.11 -53.17
C ASP A 13 7.43 8.39 -52.31
N PHE A 14 6.51 9.30 -52.67
CA PHE A 14 6.25 10.54 -51.93
C PHE A 14 5.16 10.33 -50.87
N THR A 15 4.86 9.10 -50.48
CA THR A 15 3.93 8.83 -49.38
C THR A 15 4.50 9.38 -48.08
N THR A 16 3.89 10.46 -47.59
CA THR A 16 4.15 10.95 -46.24
C THR A 16 3.60 9.93 -45.26
N VAL A 17 4.45 9.42 -44.36
CA VAL A 17 4.05 8.46 -43.31
C VAL A 17 2.84 9.02 -42.57
N SER A 18 1.76 8.26 -42.57
CA SER A 18 0.53 8.64 -41.89
C SER A 18 0.72 8.59 -40.36
N GLU A 19 -0.05 9.39 -39.63
CA GLU A 19 -0.05 9.34 -38.15
C GLU A 19 -0.39 7.93 -37.62
N TRP A 20 -1.15 7.15 -38.39
CA TRP A 20 -1.48 5.76 -38.11
C TRP A 20 -0.29 4.81 -38.22
N GLU A 21 0.52 4.95 -39.27
CA GLU A 21 1.76 4.19 -39.43
C GLU A 21 2.79 4.57 -38.38
N VAL A 22 2.91 5.87 -38.04
CA VAL A 22 3.79 6.33 -36.94
C VAL A 22 3.37 5.70 -35.61
N PHE A 23 2.06 5.66 -35.34
CA PHE A 23 1.53 5.05 -34.11
C PHE A 23 1.80 3.55 -34.03
N ILE A 24 1.60 2.81 -35.14
CA ILE A 24 1.91 1.37 -35.21
C ILE A 24 3.41 1.12 -35.04
N ALA A 25 4.26 1.87 -35.74
CA ALA A 25 5.71 1.75 -35.61
C ALA A 25 6.18 2.02 -34.17
N ARG A 26 5.55 2.97 -33.47
CA ARG A 26 5.84 3.23 -32.07
C ARG A 26 5.41 2.07 -31.16
N LEU A 27 4.25 1.45 -31.40
CA LEU A 27 3.84 0.26 -30.66
C LEU A 27 4.83 -0.90 -30.86
N GLU A 28 5.29 -1.12 -32.10
CA GLU A 28 6.29 -2.14 -32.42
C GLU A 28 7.63 -1.89 -31.72
N GLU A 29 8.10 -0.64 -31.73
CA GLU A 29 9.32 -0.23 -31.03
C GLU A 29 9.24 -0.57 -29.54
N ILE A 30 8.14 -0.21 -28.87
CA ILE A 30 7.92 -0.50 -27.45
C ILE A 30 7.92 -2.02 -27.19
N MET A 31 7.25 -2.81 -28.04
CA MET A 31 7.24 -4.27 -27.92
C MET A 31 8.64 -4.88 -28.07
N HIS A 32 9.48 -4.33 -28.94
CA HIS A 32 10.87 -4.75 -29.09
C HIS A 32 11.75 -4.30 -27.93
N GLU A 33 11.60 -3.08 -27.42
CA GLU A 33 12.29 -2.56 -26.24
C GLU A 33 11.99 -3.42 -25.00
N TRP A 34 10.73 -3.82 -24.83
CA TRP A 34 10.27 -4.71 -23.76
C TRP A 34 10.59 -6.19 -24.01
N LYS A 35 11.21 -6.52 -25.17
CA LYS A 35 11.62 -7.88 -25.56
C LYS A 35 10.45 -8.89 -25.58
N LEU A 36 9.29 -8.46 -26.07
CA LEU A 36 8.07 -9.28 -26.12
C LEU A 36 7.98 -10.17 -27.36
N SER A 37 8.97 -10.11 -28.25
CA SER A 37 9.05 -10.95 -29.45
C SER A 37 9.41 -12.38 -29.07
N HIS A 38 8.68 -13.36 -29.61
CA HIS A 38 8.97 -14.79 -29.45
C HIS A 38 9.04 -15.30 -28.00
N THR A 39 8.15 -14.84 -27.12
CA THR A 39 8.04 -15.36 -25.75
C THR A 39 7.77 -16.87 -25.77
N LYS A 40 8.59 -17.63 -25.04
CA LYS A 40 8.42 -19.08 -24.88
C LYS A 40 7.19 -19.38 -24.03
N VAL A 41 6.60 -20.56 -24.27
CA VAL A 41 5.54 -21.07 -23.40
C VAL A 41 6.15 -21.39 -22.04
N ALA A 42 5.62 -20.77 -21.00
CA ALA A 42 6.02 -20.99 -19.62
C ALA A 42 5.31 -22.23 -19.04
N SER A 43 5.90 -22.80 -18.00
CA SER A 43 5.28 -23.92 -17.27
C SER A 43 3.91 -23.53 -16.69
N PRO A 44 2.98 -24.49 -16.52
CA PRO A 44 1.68 -24.25 -15.91
C PRO A 44 1.78 -23.54 -14.55
N LEU A 45 0.75 -22.77 -14.22
CA LEU A 45 0.66 -22.12 -12.91
C LEU A 45 0.20 -23.12 -11.86
N LYS A 46 0.61 -22.91 -10.62
CA LYS A 46 0.07 -23.61 -9.46
C LYS A 46 -1.11 -22.83 -8.93
N SER A 47 -2.01 -23.53 -8.24
CA SER A 47 -3.14 -22.90 -7.55
C SER A 47 -2.64 -21.82 -6.58
N GLY A 48 -3.15 -20.60 -6.75
CA GLY A 48 -2.78 -19.44 -5.95
C GLY A 48 -1.63 -18.59 -6.49
N ASP A 49 -0.94 -18.99 -7.57
CA ASP A 49 0.20 -18.22 -8.12
C ASP A 49 -0.20 -16.81 -8.54
N PHE A 50 -1.39 -16.64 -9.14
CA PHE A 50 -1.90 -15.31 -9.52
C PHE A 50 -1.90 -14.31 -8.34
N VAL A 51 -2.20 -14.80 -7.13
CA VAL A 51 -2.34 -13.99 -5.92
C VAL A 51 -1.01 -13.89 -5.15
N ASN A 52 -0.26 -14.98 -5.09
CA ASN A 52 0.92 -15.09 -4.25
C ASN A 52 2.20 -14.61 -4.94
N CYS A 53 2.24 -14.58 -6.27
CA CYS A 53 3.42 -14.14 -7.02
C CYS A 53 3.37 -12.63 -7.33
N GLU A 54 4.56 -12.05 -7.49
CA GLU A 54 4.73 -10.63 -7.81
C GLU A 54 4.35 -10.34 -9.27
N TRP A 55 3.68 -9.22 -9.51
CA TRP A 55 3.35 -8.76 -10.86
C TRP A 55 4.32 -7.66 -11.29
N HIS A 56 4.92 -7.84 -12.46
CA HIS A 56 5.73 -6.82 -13.10
C HIS A 56 4.83 -5.92 -13.96
N GLU A 57 4.92 -4.60 -13.73
CA GLU A 57 4.27 -3.57 -14.54
C GLU A 57 5.32 -2.72 -15.27
N ALA A 58 5.23 -2.66 -16.59
CA ALA A 58 5.90 -1.64 -17.41
C ALA A 58 4.85 -0.73 -18.06
N SER A 59 5.17 0.55 -18.23
CA SER A 59 4.24 1.49 -18.85
C SER A 59 4.94 2.55 -19.68
N GLU A 60 4.31 2.92 -20.80
CA GLU A 60 4.87 3.88 -21.74
C GLU A 60 3.79 4.71 -22.42
N LYS A 61 4.10 5.98 -22.64
CA LYS A 61 3.17 6.95 -23.23
C LYS A 61 3.38 7.05 -24.74
N LEU A 62 2.29 7.14 -25.47
CA LEU A 62 2.27 7.27 -26.92
C LEU A 62 1.06 8.08 -27.37
N ASN A 63 1.17 8.72 -28.53
CA ASN A 63 0.11 9.57 -29.07
C ASN A 63 -0.42 8.99 -30.39
N PHE A 64 -1.73 9.01 -30.55
CA PHE A 64 -2.38 8.80 -31.83
C PHE A 64 -3.20 10.05 -32.17
N ALA A 65 -2.78 10.79 -33.19
CA ALA A 65 -3.23 12.14 -33.47
C ALA A 65 -3.12 13.03 -32.20
N ASP A 66 -4.22 13.66 -31.80
CA ASP A 66 -4.29 14.57 -30.63
C ASP A 66 -4.55 13.84 -29.29
N VAL A 67 -4.58 12.51 -29.27
CA VAL A 67 -4.94 11.72 -28.08
C VAL A 67 -3.72 11.00 -27.52
N GLU A 68 -3.44 11.25 -26.23
CA GLU A 68 -2.41 10.56 -25.46
C GLU A 68 -2.95 9.25 -24.87
N PHE A 69 -2.23 8.17 -25.12
CA PHE A 69 -2.46 6.84 -24.58
C PHE A 69 -1.28 6.43 -23.69
N LEU A 70 -1.57 5.48 -22.82
CA LEU A 70 -0.62 4.76 -21.99
C LEU A 70 -0.74 3.29 -22.34
N LEU A 71 0.31 2.72 -22.93
CA LEU A 71 0.44 1.28 -23.08
C LEU A 71 1.03 0.74 -21.78
N LYS A 72 0.38 -0.27 -21.21
CA LYS A 72 0.90 -0.99 -20.04
C LYS A 72 1.13 -2.46 -20.39
N HIS A 73 2.17 -3.04 -19.82
CA HIS A 73 2.47 -4.46 -19.84
C HIS A 73 2.44 -5.01 -18.44
N TYR A 74 1.65 -6.06 -18.25
CA TYR A 74 1.51 -6.80 -17.02
C TYR A 74 2.04 -8.23 -17.24
N LYS A 75 2.93 -8.70 -16.37
CA LYS A 75 3.45 -10.07 -16.38
C LYS A 75 3.59 -10.62 -14.97
N LEU A 76 3.01 -11.79 -14.71
CA LEU A 76 3.24 -12.53 -13.47
C LEU A 76 4.69 -13.07 -13.43
N LYS A 77 5.45 -12.73 -12.39
CA LYS A 77 6.82 -13.18 -12.20
C LYS A 77 6.85 -14.51 -11.46
N LYS A 78 7.50 -15.52 -12.05
CA LYS A 78 7.67 -16.83 -11.41
C LYS A 78 9.12 -17.00 -10.93
N GLU A 79 9.29 -17.34 -9.65
CA GLU A 79 10.58 -17.77 -9.12
C GLU A 79 10.95 -19.13 -9.75
N GLY A 80 12.03 -19.15 -10.54
CA GLY A 80 12.45 -20.33 -11.31
C GLY A 80 12.56 -20.13 -12.83
N GLU A 81 12.29 -18.93 -13.36
CA GLU A 81 12.66 -18.56 -14.74
C GLU A 81 14.17 -18.25 -14.92
N GLU A 82 15.01 -18.49 -13.90
CA GLU A 82 16.46 -18.61 -14.12
C GLU A 82 16.75 -19.98 -14.74
N GLU A 83 17.15 -19.94 -16.02
CA GLU A 83 17.36 -21.07 -16.91
C GLU A 83 18.18 -22.19 -16.25
N ASP A 84 17.53 -23.28 -15.82
CA ASP A 84 18.21 -24.50 -15.37
C ASP A 84 18.37 -25.45 -16.57
N PRO A 85 19.59 -25.59 -17.16
CA PRO A 85 19.80 -26.20 -18.47
C PRO A 85 19.53 -27.72 -18.52
N THR A 86 19.30 -28.36 -17.38
CA THR A 86 18.98 -29.79 -17.26
C THR A 86 17.52 -30.13 -17.53
N SER A 87 16.59 -29.18 -17.42
CA SER A 87 15.17 -29.35 -17.77
C SER A 87 14.91 -29.43 -19.29
N LEU A 88 15.86 -28.92 -20.09
CA LEU A 88 15.75 -28.75 -21.55
C LEU A 88 15.74 -30.06 -22.38
N GLN A 89 16.07 -31.21 -21.77
CA GLN A 89 16.12 -32.49 -22.49
C GLN A 89 14.84 -33.31 -22.38
N GLU A 90 14.10 -33.21 -21.28
CA GLU A 90 12.84 -33.94 -21.09
C GLU A 90 11.67 -33.20 -21.77
N GLU A 91 11.67 -31.86 -21.79
CA GLU A 91 10.62 -31.06 -22.45
C GLU A 91 10.63 -31.14 -23.99
N ARG A 92 11.80 -31.42 -24.60
CA ARG A 92 11.96 -31.47 -26.07
C ARG A 92 11.25 -32.64 -26.76
N GLU A 93 10.87 -33.68 -26.03
CA GLU A 93 10.19 -34.85 -26.61
C GLU A 93 8.66 -34.69 -26.63
N GLU A 94 8.08 -33.87 -25.73
CA GLU A 94 6.63 -33.58 -25.69
C GLU A 94 6.23 -32.34 -26.52
N GLU A 95 7.14 -31.39 -26.77
CA GLU A 95 6.89 -30.16 -27.54
C GLU A 95 6.48 -30.35 -29.02
N ARG A 96 6.49 -31.57 -29.55
CA ARG A 96 6.14 -31.82 -30.96
C ARG A 96 4.64 -31.80 -31.26
N GLU A 97 3.75 -31.71 -30.26
CA GLU A 97 2.32 -31.94 -30.50
C GLU A 97 1.35 -30.78 -30.22
N GLU A 98 1.76 -29.62 -29.67
CA GLU A 98 0.78 -28.55 -29.40
C GLU A 98 1.23 -27.11 -29.76
N GLU A 99 0.64 -26.59 -30.85
CA GLU A 99 0.79 -25.22 -31.38
C GLU A 99 0.09 -24.13 -30.53
N TRP A 100 -0.22 -24.39 -29.26
CA TRP A 100 -1.04 -23.46 -28.47
C TRP A 100 -0.25 -22.25 -27.96
N LEU A 101 -0.96 -21.12 -27.86
CA LEU A 101 -0.48 -19.89 -27.25
C LEU A 101 -0.56 -19.98 -25.72
N GLN A 102 0.32 -19.26 -25.02
CA GLN A 102 0.33 -19.24 -23.55
C GLN A 102 -1.03 -18.83 -22.97
N CYS A 103 -1.63 -17.79 -23.53
CA CYS A 103 -2.94 -17.30 -23.10
C CYS A 103 -4.07 -18.32 -23.28
N GLN A 104 -3.97 -19.23 -24.27
CA GLN A 104 -4.95 -20.30 -24.45
C GLN A 104 -4.81 -21.37 -23.37
N LYS A 105 -3.57 -21.74 -23.06
CA LYS A 105 -3.29 -22.68 -21.96
C LYS A 105 -3.78 -22.11 -20.63
N ASP A 106 -3.50 -20.84 -20.37
CA ASP A 106 -3.88 -20.19 -19.11
C ASP A 106 -5.40 -20.01 -18.99
N ALA A 107 -6.07 -19.56 -20.06
CA ALA A 107 -7.51 -19.32 -20.07
C ALA A 107 -8.36 -20.60 -19.97
N LEU A 108 -7.79 -21.76 -20.33
CA LEU A 108 -8.44 -23.07 -20.24
C LEU A 108 -8.04 -23.84 -18.97
N ASP A 109 -7.10 -23.32 -18.19
CA ASP A 109 -6.68 -23.91 -16.93
C ASP A 109 -7.62 -23.46 -15.80
N ILE A 110 -8.47 -24.40 -15.37
CA ILE A 110 -9.44 -24.24 -14.30
C ILE A 110 -8.85 -23.79 -12.97
N SER A 111 -7.55 -24.01 -12.74
CA SER A 111 -6.89 -23.57 -11.50
C SER A 111 -6.79 -22.04 -11.40
N ASN A 112 -7.02 -21.36 -12.52
CA ASN A 112 -7.06 -19.90 -12.63
C ASN A 112 -8.49 -19.33 -12.54
N ASP A 113 -9.51 -20.19 -12.39
CA ASP A 113 -10.90 -19.75 -12.26
C ASP A 113 -11.13 -18.96 -10.98
N PHE A 114 -11.90 -17.89 -11.13
CA PHE A 114 -12.33 -17.01 -10.04
C PHE A 114 -11.20 -16.45 -9.15
N VAL A 115 -10.00 -16.31 -9.72
CA VAL A 115 -8.89 -15.54 -9.13
C VAL A 115 -9.36 -14.11 -8.86
N ARG A 116 -8.86 -13.49 -7.78
CA ARG A 116 -9.13 -12.09 -7.45
C ARG A 116 -7.84 -11.34 -7.20
N LEU A 117 -7.72 -10.21 -7.89
CA LEU A 117 -6.59 -9.30 -7.80
C LEU A 117 -7.14 -7.91 -7.52
N ASP A 118 -6.61 -7.29 -6.47
CA ASP A 118 -7.04 -5.96 -6.03
C ASP A 118 -6.11 -4.89 -6.64
N ASP A 119 -6.14 -4.71 -7.97
CA ASP A 119 -5.46 -3.60 -8.65
C ASP A 119 -6.11 -3.25 -10.00
N ASN A 120 -5.94 -1.99 -10.44
CA ASN A 120 -6.46 -1.47 -11.70
C ASN A 120 -5.88 -2.22 -12.90
N CYS A 121 -6.76 -2.72 -13.77
CA CYS A 121 -6.47 -3.49 -14.98
C CYS A 121 -6.03 -4.93 -14.73
N MET A 122 -5.68 -5.31 -13.50
CA MET A 122 -5.44 -6.71 -13.13
C MET A 122 -6.73 -7.53 -13.12
N GLU A 123 -7.91 -6.90 -13.24
CA GLU A 123 -9.16 -7.63 -13.44
C GLU A 123 -9.19 -8.37 -14.78
N ILE A 124 -8.40 -7.96 -15.79
CA ILE A 124 -8.26 -8.69 -17.06
C ILE A 124 -7.73 -10.11 -16.81
N ALA A 125 -6.73 -10.23 -15.95
CA ALA A 125 -6.21 -11.53 -15.51
C ALA A 125 -7.30 -12.36 -14.84
N CYS A 126 -8.18 -11.75 -14.05
CA CYS A 126 -9.33 -12.43 -13.42
C CYS A 126 -10.44 -12.81 -14.42
N TYR A 127 -10.69 -11.99 -15.46
CA TYR A 127 -11.75 -12.22 -16.42
C TYR A 127 -11.42 -13.33 -17.43
N TYR A 128 -10.16 -13.42 -17.83
CA TYR A 128 -9.72 -14.34 -18.87
C TYR A 128 -8.71 -15.39 -18.40
N GLY A 129 -8.30 -15.36 -17.12
CA GLY A 129 -7.34 -16.31 -16.56
C GLY A 129 -5.94 -16.19 -17.16
N VAL A 130 -5.52 -15.02 -17.67
CA VAL A 130 -4.23 -14.85 -18.38
C VAL A 130 -3.14 -14.24 -17.49
N ARG A 131 -1.92 -14.79 -17.55
CA ARG A 131 -0.78 -14.36 -16.69
C ARG A 131 0.04 -13.19 -17.24
N GLU A 132 -0.15 -12.84 -18.50
CA GLU A 132 0.59 -11.80 -19.20
C GLU A 132 -0.30 -11.13 -20.25
N PHE A 133 -0.34 -9.81 -20.27
CA PHE A 133 -1.13 -9.05 -21.23
C PHE A 133 -0.63 -7.61 -21.41
N LEU A 134 -0.96 -7.03 -22.56
CA LEU A 134 -0.82 -5.62 -22.86
C LEU A 134 -2.16 -4.93 -22.74
N VAL A 135 -2.20 -3.70 -22.25
CA VAL A 135 -3.43 -2.89 -22.23
C VAL A 135 -3.13 -1.44 -22.62
N LEU A 136 -3.84 -0.96 -23.65
CA LEU A 136 -3.79 0.41 -24.12
C LEU A 136 -4.91 1.22 -23.46
N ILE A 137 -4.55 2.25 -22.72
CA ILE A 137 -5.46 3.05 -21.89
C ILE A 137 -5.37 4.53 -22.28
N PRO A 138 -6.48 5.26 -22.43
CA PRO A 138 -6.45 6.72 -22.61
C PRO A 138 -5.90 7.44 -21.36
N ALA A 139 -4.81 8.23 -21.50
CA ALA A 139 -4.06 8.76 -20.36
C ALA A 139 -4.86 9.74 -19.47
N ARG A 140 -5.79 10.51 -20.04
CA ARG A 140 -6.56 11.56 -19.34
C ARG A 140 -7.91 11.08 -18.78
N LYS A 141 -8.08 9.77 -18.52
CA LYS A 141 -9.39 9.17 -18.18
C LYS A 141 -10.48 9.53 -19.18
N MET A 142 -10.10 9.68 -20.45
CA MET A 142 -11.03 10.01 -21.51
C MET A 142 -11.86 8.76 -21.86
N SER A 143 -13.16 8.93 -22.05
CA SER A 143 -14.05 7.85 -22.48
C SER A 143 -13.84 7.53 -23.97
N LEU A 144 -13.58 6.26 -24.31
CA LEU A 144 -13.45 5.81 -25.70
C LEU A 144 -14.73 5.09 -26.13
N MET A 145 -15.70 5.86 -26.62
CA MET A 145 -17.05 5.35 -26.96
C MET A 145 -17.26 5.12 -28.46
N ASP A 146 -16.46 5.76 -29.31
CA ASP A 146 -16.65 5.76 -30.76
C ASP A 146 -16.17 4.44 -31.38
N GLU A 147 -17.08 3.71 -32.02
CA GLU A 147 -16.82 2.37 -32.56
C GLU A 147 -15.73 2.38 -33.65
N THR A 148 -15.68 3.43 -34.48
CA THR A 148 -14.66 3.56 -35.52
C THR A 148 -13.27 3.73 -34.91
N ARG A 149 -13.12 4.62 -33.92
CA ARG A 149 -11.85 4.79 -33.19
C ARG A 149 -11.41 3.52 -32.47
N ILE A 150 -12.35 2.83 -31.81
CA ILE A 150 -12.07 1.55 -31.14
C ILE A 150 -11.51 0.54 -32.15
N LYS A 151 -12.18 0.37 -33.30
CA LYS A 151 -11.73 -0.55 -34.36
C LYS A 151 -10.37 -0.18 -34.94
N ILE A 152 -10.09 1.11 -35.11
CA ILE A 152 -8.78 1.59 -35.57
C ILE A 152 -7.69 1.21 -34.57
N LEU A 153 -7.90 1.46 -33.27
CA LEU A 153 -6.92 1.14 -32.23
C LEU A 153 -6.69 -0.37 -32.10
N LEU A 154 -7.76 -1.17 -32.12
CA LEU A 154 -7.66 -2.64 -32.12
C LEU A 154 -6.90 -3.15 -33.34
N SER A 155 -7.18 -2.59 -34.53
CA SER A 155 -6.46 -2.92 -35.75
C SER A 155 -4.98 -2.53 -35.65
N SER A 156 -4.66 -1.34 -35.17
CA SER A 156 -3.27 -0.90 -34.97
C SER A 156 -2.51 -1.83 -34.03
N LEU A 157 -3.12 -2.19 -32.90
CA LEU A 157 -2.51 -3.07 -31.92
C LEU A 157 -2.31 -4.48 -32.49
N THR A 158 -3.30 -5.01 -33.21
CA THR A 158 -3.19 -6.31 -33.89
C THR A 158 -2.08 -6.33 -34.95
N ILE A 159 -1.93 -5.24 -35.72
CA ILE A 159 -0.86 -5.12 -36.71
C ILE A 159 0.50 -5.08 -36.01
N ALA A 160 0.65 -4.23 -35.00
CA ALA A 160 1.90 -4.08 -34.26
C ALA A 160 2.33 -5.41 -33.59
N THR A 161 1.41 -6.12 -32.94
CA THR A 161 1.73 -7.42 -32.31
C THR A 161 2.17 -8.45 -33.34
N ASN A 162 1.50 -8.51 -34.50
CA ASN A 162 1.86 -9.44 -35.56
C ASN A 162 3.23 -9.10 -36.18
N ASN A 163 3.50 -7.82 -36.46
CA ASN A 163 4.76 -7.36 -37.01
C ASN A 163 5.93 -7.60 -36.04
N ALA A 164 5.71 -7.38 -34.74
CA ALA A 164 6.69 -7.62 -33.69
C ALA A 164 6.85 -9.11 -33.31
N ASN A 165 6.08 -10.03 -33.91
CA ASN A 165 5.97 -11.44 -33.50
C ASN A 165 5.69 -11.59 -31.99
N CYS A 166 4.81 -10.73 -31.47
CA CYS A 166 4.38 -10.69 -30.09
C CYS A 166 3.09 -11.51 -29.95
N TYR A 167 3.16 -12.59 -29.17
CA TYR A 167 2.06 -13.55 -28.96
C TYR A 167 1.37 -13.36 -27.60
N ILE A 168 1.34 -12.11 -27.14
CA ILE A 168 0.74 -11.71 -25.86
C ILE A 168 -0.64 -11.10 -26.12
N PRO A 169 -1.68 -11.41 -25.32
CA PRO A 169 -2.97 -10.74 -25.40
C PRO A 169 -2.85 -9.22 -25.37
N ALA A 170 -3.46 -8.56 -26.36
CA ALA A 170 -3.37 -7.12 -26.52
C ALA A 170 -4.75 -6.45 -26.40
N LEU A 171 -4.90 -5.81 -25.24
CA LEU A 171 -5.99 -5.06 -24.63
C LEU A 171 -6.19 -3.62 -25.15
N VAL A 172 -7.42 -3.16 -25.43
CA VAL A 172 -7.75 -1.72 -25.43
C VAL A 172 -8.86 -1.46 -24.42
N GLN A 173 -8.66 -0.50 -23.52
CA GLN A 173 -9.72 -0.03 -22.63
C GLN A 173 -10.70 0.83 -23.41
N VAL A 174 -11.97 0.43 -23.40
CA VAL A 174 -13.06 1.10 -24.11
C VAL A 174 -14.13 1.59 -23.13
N GLN A 175 -15.04 2.40 -23.63
CA GLN A 175 -16.11 3.04 -22.88
C GLN A 175 -15.60 3.98 -21.76
N GLU A 176 -16.37 4.14 -20.69
CA GLU A 176 -15.98 4.92 -19.52
C GLU A 176 -15.00 4.15 -18.63
N PRO A 177 -13.96 4.78 -18.06
CA PRO A 177 -12.96 4.09 -17.23
C PRO A 177 -13.53 3.32 -16.04
N TRP A 178 -14.65 3.80 -15.46
CA TRP A 178 -15.31 3.12 -14.34
C TRP A 178 -15.96 1.78 -14.73
N GLN A 179 -16.26 1.58 -16.02
CA GLN A 179 -16.89 0.34 -16.51
C GLN A 179 -15.91 -0.81 -16.66
N LYS A 180 -14.60 -0.53 -16.64
CA LYS A 180 -13.52 -1.53 -16.79
C LYS A 180 -13.78 -2.47 -17.97
N MET A 181 -14.17 -1.90 -19.12
CA MET A 181 -14.46 -2.66 -20.34
C MET A 181 -13.22 -2.71 -21.23
N TYR A 182 -12.86 -3.91 -21.65
CA TYR A 182 -11.69 -4.16 -22.48
C TYR A 182 -12.09 -5.00 -23.69
N LEU A 183 -11.49 -4.67 -24.84
CA LEU A 183 -11.62 -5.44 -26.08
C LEU A 183 -10.23 -5.70 -26.61
N GLY A 184 -9.98 -6.90 -27.12
CA GLY A 184 -8.66 -7.26 -27.59
C GLY A 184 -8.59 -8.59 -28.30
N GLY A 185 -7.37 -8.97 -28.64
CA GLY A 185 -7.10 -10.26 -29.29
C GLY A 185 -5.68 -10.71 -29.09
N CYS A 186 -5.42 -11.95 -29.48
CA CYS A 186 -4.09 -12.52 -29.61
C CYS A 186 -4.08 -13.39 -30.86
N ALA A 187 -3.14 -13.16 -31.77
CA ALA A 187 -2.99 -13.96 -32.97
C ALA A 187 -1.57 -14.51 -33.04
N GLY A 188 -1.42 -15.80 -33.32
CA GLY A 188 -0.12 -16.44 -33.37
C GLY A 188 -0.22 -17.96 -33.52
N LYS A 189 0.84 -18.59 -34.04
CA LYS A 189 0.95 -20.05 -34.19
C LYS A 189 -0.28 -20.71 -34.85
N GLY A 190 -0.89 -20.05 -35.85
CA GLY A 190 -2.06 -20.60 -36.55
C GLY A 190 -3.40 -20.47 -35.83
N ALA A 191 -3.42 -19.89 -34.62
CA ALA A 191 -4.63 -19.63 -33.84
C ALA A 191 -4.87 -18.13 -33.66
N CYS A 192 -6.14 -17.77 -33.46
CA CYS A 192 -6.55 -16.43 -33.09
C CYS A 192 -7.56 -16.49 -31.94
N VAL A 193 -7.31 -15.72 -30.90
CA VAL A 193 -8.12 -15.62 -29.69
C VAL A 193 -8.70 -14.21 -29.64
N HIS A 194 -9.97 -14.09 -29.32
CA HIS A 194 -10.66 -12.81 -29.17
C HIS A 194 -11.10 -12.64 -27.73
N PHE A 195 -10.77 -11.48 -27.15
CA PHE A 195 -11.11 -11.10 -25.79
C PHE A 195 -12.20 -10.03 -25.86
N ASP A 196 -13.44 -10.49 -25.91
CA ASP A 196 -14.61 -9.63 -26.06
C ASP A 196 -15.36 -9.49 -24.73
N MET A 197 -15.67 -8.26 -24.36
CA MET A 197 -16.56 -7.93 -23.25
C MET A 197 -17.86 -7.34 -23.76
N VAL A 198 -18.95 -7.62 -23.05
CA VAL A 198 -20.25 -6.99 -23.30
C VAL A 198 -20.78 -6.43 -21.98
N HIS A 199 -21.05 -5.14 -21.96
CA HIS A 199 -21.63 -4.48 -20.79
C HIS A 199 -23.14 -4.30 -21.00
N LEU A 200 -23.95 -4.96 -20.17
CA LEU A 200 -25.41 -4.88 -20.22
C LEU A 200 -25.94 -4.04 -19.05
N LYS A 201 -26.71 -2.99 -19.35
CA LYS A 201 -27.34 -2.13 -18.32
C LYS A 201 -28.29 -2.89 -17.40
N LYS A 202 -28.92 -3.94 -17.91
CA LYS A 202 -29.80 -4.84 -17.15
C LYS A 202 -29.52 -6.27 -17.60
N VAL A 203 -29.44 -7.18 -16.64
CA VAL A 203 -29.33 -8.61 -16.91
C VAL A 203 -30.65 -9.09 -17.54
N PRO A 204 -30.64 -9.64 -18.77
CA PRO A 204 -31.82 -10.24 -19.38
C PRO A 204 -32.37 -11.35 -18.47
N SER A 205 -33.69 -11.51 -18.41
CA SER A 205 -34.32 -12.52 -17.52
C SER A 205 -33.78 -13.93 -17.74
N HIS A 206 -33.56 -14.32 -19.00
CA HIS A 206 -32.99 -15.61 -19.38
C HIS A 206 -31.48 -15.73 -19.13
N CYS A 207 -30.77 -14.70 -18.67
CA CYS A 207 -29.35 -14.78 -18.31
C CYS A 207 -29.12 -14.60 -16.80
N LYS A 208 -30.18 -14.59 -15.99
CA LYS A 208 -30.07 -14.45 -14.53
C LYS A 208 -29.63 -15.72 -13.82
N TYR A 209 -29.89 -16.88 -14.42
CA TYR A 209 -29.69 -18.19 -13.84
C TYR A 209 -28.82 -19.05 -14.75
N LEU A 210 -28.13 -20.04 -14.17
CA LEU A 210 -27.19 -20.91 -14.86
C LEU A 210 -27.81 -21.59 -16.08
N THR A 211 -29.04 -22.13 -15.96
CA THR A 211 -29.71 -22.84 -17.05
C THR A 211 -29.81 -21.98 -18.31
N GLY A 212 -30.10 -20.69 -18.15
CA GLY A 212 -30.22 -19.77 -19.26
C GLY A 212 -28.87 -19.32 -19.84
N LEU A 213 -27.85 -19.16 -19.00
CA LEU A 213 -26.47 -18.94 -19.45
C LEU A 213 -25.93 -20.12 -20.26
N LEU A 214 -26.17 -21.36 -19.80
CA LEU A 214 -25.82 -22.58 -20.51
C LEU A 214 -26.53 -22.70 -21.86
N ALA A 215 -27.82 -22.32 -21.92
CA ALA A 215 -28.56 -22.30 -23.18
C ALA A 215 -27.95 -21.32 -24.19
N LEU A 216 -27.60 -20.11 -23.74
CA LEU A 216 -26.93 -19.10 -24.58
C LEU A 216 -25.55 -19.60 -25.07
N PHE A 217 -24.77 -20.21 -24.19
CA PHE A 217 -23.46 -20.78 -24.52
C PHE A 217 -23.57 -21.88 -25.57
N LYS A 218 -24.47 -22.86 -25.36
CA LYS A 218 -24.75 -23.95 -26.30
C LYS A 218 -25.25 -23.43 -27.65
N GLN A 219 -26.09 -22.39 -27.65
CA GLN A 219 -26.58 -21.77 -28.87
C GLN A 219 -25.44 -21.16 -29.69
N LYS A 220 -24.57 -20.35 -29.05
CA LYS A 220 -23.42 -19.72 -29.72
C LYS A 220 -22.46 -20.76 -30.31
N LEU A 221 -22.16 -21.82 -29.57
CA LEU A 221 -21.31 -22.90 -30.05
C LEU A 221 -21.97 -23.70 -31.19
N GLY A 222 -23.26 -24.00 -31.08
CA GLY A 222 -24.01 -24.74 -32.09
C GLY A 222 -24.14 -23.99 -33.41
N GLU A 223 -24.43 -22.68 -33.36
CA GLU A 223 -24.51 -21.82 -34.54
C GLU A 223 -23.15 -21.64 -35.24
N GLY A 224 -22.05 -21.61 -34.47
CA GLY A 224 -20.70 -21.35 -34.99
C GLY A 224 -19.94 -22.57 -35.50
N CYS A 225 -20.11 -23.74 -34.88
CA CYS A 225 -19.27 -24.92 -35.14
C CYS A 225 -20.01 -26.11 -35.75
N GLY A 226 -21.35 -26.16 -35.70
CA GLY A 226 -22.12 -27.33 -36.18
C GLY A 226 -21.83 -28.64 -35.44
N ILE A 227 -21.19 -28.57 -34.28
CA ILE A 227 -20.82 -29.72 -33.44
C ILE A 227 -21.97 -30.01 -32.47
N ARG A 228 -22.31 -31.30 -32.32
CA ARG A 228 -23.19 -31.76 -31.25
C ARG A 228 -22.41 -31.76 -29.94
N LEU A 229 -22.77 -30.86 -29.02
CA LEU A 229 -22.15 -30.78 -27.71
C LEU A 229 -22.62 -31.95 -26.84
N ASP A 230 -21.66 -32.61 -26.19
CA ASP A 230 -21.92 -33.52 -25.07
C ASP A 230 -22.19 -32.71 -23.79
N SER A 231 -22.00 -33.33 -22.61
CA SER A 231 -22.11 -32.61 -21.34
C SER A 231 -20.99 -31.58 -21.22
N ILE A 232 -21.32 -30.43 -20.64
CA ILE A 232 -20.43 -29.29 -20.44
C ILE A 232 -20.08 -29.24 -18.96
N MET A 233 -18.80 -29.06 -18.65
CA MET A 233 -18.37 -28.80 -17.27
C MET A 233 -18.53 -27.31 -16.97
N VAL A 234 -19.09 -26.99 -15.81
CA VAL A 234 -19.31 -25.62 -15.37
C VAL A 234 -18.95 -25.46 -13.90
N SER A 235 -18.25 -24.37 -13.61
CA SER A 235 -18.00 -23.93 -12.24
C SER A 235 -18.92 -22.76 -11.90
N VAL A 236 -19.48 -22.75 -10.70
CA VAL A 236 -20.37 -21.68 -10.24
C VAL A 236 -19.88 -21.11 -8.92
N ARG A 237 -19.85 -19.79 -8.80
CA ARG A 237 -19.53 -19.10 -7.54
C ARG A 237 -20.58 -18.03 -7.25
N PHE A 238 -21.15 -18.09 -6.06
CA PHE A 238 -21.91 -16.96 -5.52
C PHE A 238 -20.99 -16.06 -4.70
N SER A 239 -21.21 -14.76 -4.80
CA SER A 239 -20.45 -13.73 -4.10
C SER A 239 -21.39 -12.89 -3.25
N TYR A 240 -21.15 -12.89 -1.95
CA TYR A 240 -21.90 -12.11 -0.97
C TYR A 240 -21.01 -11.01 -0.43
N LEU A 241 -21.38 -9.76 -0.69
CA LEU A 241 -20.67 -8.60 -0.19
C LEU A 241 -21.38 -8.06 1.04
N LEU A 242 -20.69 -8.08 2.18
CA LEU A 242 -21.11 -7.41 3.39
C LEU A 242 -20.33 -6.10 3.51
N LYS A 243 -21.04 -4.98 3.44
CA LYS A 243 -20.51 -3.62 3.68
C LYS A 243 -20.94 -3.15 5.05
N ASP A 244 -20.11 -2.30 5.67
CA ASP A 244 -20.48 -1.50 6.84
C ASP A 244 -21.11 -2.33 7.99
N TRP A 245 -20.57 -3.53 8.30
CA TRP A 245 -21.10 -4.33 9.43
C TRP A 245 -20.70 -3.80 10.80
N THR A 246 -19.87 -2.78 10.84
CA THR A 246 -19.18 -2.25 12.02
C THR A 246 -20.07 -1.31 12.85
N ASN A 247 -21.39 -1.38 12.67
CA ASN A 247 -22.38 -0.80 13.59
C ASN A 247 -22.27 -1.35 15.02
N SER A 248 -21.43 -2.36 15.24
CA SER A 248 -21.00 -2.81 16.57
C SER A 248 -19.75 -2.03 16.96
N THR A 249 -19.85 -1.24 18.03
CA THR A 249 -18.84 -0.34 18.60
C THR A 249 -17.52 -1.04 18.94
N TRP A 250 -16.68 -1.32 17.94
CA TRP A 250 -15.25 -1.49 18.18
C TRP A 250 -14.62 -0.10 18.13
N THR A 251 -14.56 0.53 19.29
CA THR A 251 -13.85 1.80 19.48
C THR A 251 -12.95 1.64 20.69
N GLN A 252 -11.64 1.53 20.46
CA GLN A 252 -10.72 1.98 21.49
C GLN A 252 -10.83 3.50 21.51
N GLU A 253 -11.39 4.03 22.60
CA GLU A 253 -11.41 5.48 22.79
C GLU A 253 -9.97 5.98 22.89
N PRO A 254 -9.62 7.10 22.25
CA PRO A 254 -8.33 7.76 22.46
C PRO A 254 -8.13 8.03 23.96
N PRO A 255 -6.89 8.04 24.47
CA PRO A 255 -6.64 8.35 25.87
C PRO A 255 -7.24 9.72 26.23
N ASP A 256 -8.16 9.75 27.20
CA ASP A 256 -8.77 10.99 27.68
C ASP A 256 -7.90 11.59 28.80
N PHE A 257 -7.18 12.66 28.47
CA PHE A 257 -6.27 13.34 29.40
C PHE A 257 -6.99 14.20 30.45
N ASP A 258 -8.29 14.53 30.27
CA ASP A 258 -9.09 15.19 31.30
C ASP A 258 -9.47 14.20 32.42
N PHE A 259 -9.59 12.91 32.09
CA PHE A 259 -9.83 11.83 33.06
C PHE A 259 -8.61 11.48 33.92
N MET A 260 -7.41 11.90 33.51
CA MET A 260 -6.16 11.73 34.28
C MET A 260 -6.14 12.56 35.58
N GLN A 261 -7.10 13.48 35.76
CA GLN A 261 -7.28 14.28 36.99
C GLN A 261 -8.12 13.56 38.06
N GLY A 262 -8.75 12.42 37.75
CA GLY A 262 -9.66 11.69 38.66
C GLY A 262 -9.00 10.55 39.46
N GLU A 263 -9.37 10.41 40.73
CA GLU A 263 -8.88 9.37 41.68
C GLU A 263 -9.21 7.91 41.29
N THR A 264 -9.90 7.67 40.17
CA THR A 264 -10.26 6.32 39.70
C THR A 264 -9.83 6.16 38.23
N LEU A 265 -8.71 5.46 38.03
CA LEU A 265 -8.13 4.99 36.75
C LEU A 265 -7.30 5.97 35.89
N GLY A 266 -6.62 6.97 36.46
CA GLY A 266 -5.93 8.02 35.66
C GLY A 266 -4.39 8.06 35.63
N VAL A 267 -3.63 7.08 36.14
CA VAL A 267 -2.13 7.18 36.15
C VAL A 267 -1.42 5.88 35.74
N ALA A 268 -2.16 4.78 35.56
CA ALA A 268 -1.61 3.54 34.98
C ALA A 268 -1.41 3.64 33.44
N GLU A 269 -1.85 4.73 32.81
CA GLU A 269 -1.78 4.97 31.35
C GLU A 269 -0.59 5.83 30.91
N LEU A 270 0.04 6.62 31.80
CA LEU A 270 1.25 7.40 31.48
C LEU A 270 2.45 6.54 31.04
N GLY A 271 2.46 5.27 31.46
CA GLY A 271 3.47 4.29 31.08
C GLY A 271 3.08 3.46 29.85
N LYS A 272 1.97 3.74 29.15
CA LYS A 272 1.52 2.91 28.03
C LYS A 272 1.14 3.76 26.83
N LEU A 273 1.77 3.50 25.70
CA LEU A 273 1.34 4.07 24.43
C LEU A 273 0.07 3.37 23.95
N PRO A 274 -0.93 4.12 23.43
CA PRO A 274 -2.14 3.53 22.90
C PRO A 274 -1.83 2.72 21.64
N PHE A 275 -2.39 1.52 21.52
CA PHE A 275 -2.15 0.60 20.41
C PHE A 275 -3.45 0.02 19.87
N GLY A 276 -3.68 0.21 18.58
CA GLY A 276 -4.87 -0.29 17.89
C GLY A 276 -5.41 0.72 16.90
N ALA A 277 -6.41 0.30 16.12
CA ALA A 277 -7.22 1.19 15.30
C ALA A 277 -8.39 1.73 16.12
N THR A 278 -8.72 3.01 15.91
CA THR A 278 -9.87 3.68 16.55
C THR A 278 -11.21 3.15 16.03
N PHE A 279 -11.22 2.59 14.82
CA PHE A 279 -12.34 1.94 14.17
C PHE A 279 -11.92 0.57 13.66
N ASP A 280 -12.88 -0.30 13.34
CA ASP A 280 -12.60 -1.57 12.67
C ASP A 280 -11.84 -1.30 11.35
N PRO A 281 -10.60 -1.83 11.19
CA PRO A 281 -9.80 -1.62 9.99
C PRO A 281 -10.36 -2.39 8.78
N VAL A 282 -11.37 -3.23 8.96
CA VAL A 282 -12.03 -3.95 7.88
C VAL A 282 -13.18 -3.13 7.29
N GLY A 283 -13.12 -2.84 5.99
CA GLY A 283 -14.17 -2.11 5.28
C GLY A 283 -15.20 -3.01 4.62
N GLU A 284 -14.77 -4.11 4.00
CA GLU A 284 -15.65 -5.03 3.27
C GLU A 284 -15.22 -6.50 3.50
N LEU A 285 -16.21 -7.41 3.54
CA LEU A 285 -16.02 -8.87 3.57
C LEU A 285 -16.84 -9.43 2.44
N ASN A 286 -16.14 -10.18 1.63
CA ASN A 286 -16.71 -10.90 0.54
C ASN A 286 -16.66 -12.38 0.90
N LEU A 287 -17.85 -12.99 1.04
CA LEU A 287 -17.99 -14.43 1.21
C LEU A 287 -18.28 -15.05 -0.15
N PHE A 288 -17.59 -16.15 -0.46
CA PHE A 288 -17.79 -16.92 -1.67
C PHE A 288 -18.17 -18.35 -1.34
N THR A 289 -19.17 -18.84 -2.05
CA THR A 289 -19.56 -20.24 -2.05
C THR A 289 -19.41 -20.75 -3.48
N THR A 290 -18.55 -21.75 -3.67
CA THR A 290 -18.13 -22.21 -5.00
C THR A 290 -18.45 -23.68 -5.16
N TRP A 291 -18.94 -24.02 -6.35
CA TRP A 291 -19.09 -25.38 -6.86
C TRP A 291 -18.19 -25.52 -8.09
N PRO A 292 -16.98 -26.07 -7.94
CA PRO A 292 -16.08 -26.28 -9.05
C PRO A 292 -16.55 -27.46 -9.91
N GLU A 293 -16.30 -27.38 -11.22
CA GLU A 293 -16.36 -28.50 -12.16
C GLU A 293 -17.56 -29.44 -12.01
N MET A 294 -18.77 -28.89 -12.17
CA MET A 294 -19.98 -29.70 -12.21
C MET A 294 -20.41 -29.95 -13.65
N PRO A 295 -20.82 -31.17 -14.02
CA PRO A 295 -21.44 -31.39 -15.30
C PRO A 295 -22.83 -30.72 -15.33
N ASP A 296 -23.14 -30.05 -16.43
CA ASP A 296 -24.34 -29.25 -16.62
C ASP A 296 -25.67 -30.02 -16.50
N ASN A 297 -25.62 -31.34 -16.54
CA ASN A 297 -26.77 -32.23 -16.39
C ASN A 297 -27.07 -32.64 -14.94
N VAL A 298 -26.18 -32.34 -13.98
CA VAL A 298 -26.34 -32.68 -12.56
C VAL A 298 -26.84 -31.50 -11.73
N VAL A 299 -26.69 -30.27 -12.23
CA VAL A 299 -27.08 -29.05 -11.53
C VAL A 299 -28.19 -28.32 -12.27
N VAL A 300 -29.25 -27.95 -11.56
CA VAL A 300 -30.32 -27.09 -12.06
C VAL A 300 -30.30 -25.78 -11.29
N ASP A 301 -30.24 -24.66 -12.00
CA ASP A 301 -30.45 -23.34 -11.43
C ASP A 301 -31.27 -22.50 -12.41
N SER A 302 -32.50 -22.20 -11.98
CA SER A 302 -33.57 -21.58 -12.76
C SER A 302 -34.41 -20.67 -11.86
N GLU A 303 -35.31 -19.88 -12.46
CA GLU A 303 -36.17 -18.95 -11.73
C GLU A 303 -37.08 -19.63 -10.68
N GLY A 304 -37.53 -20.86 -10.95
CA GLY A 304 -38.43 -21.60 -10.07
C GLY A 304 -37.76 -22.59 -9.13
N TYR A 305 -36.49 -22.95 -9.37
CA TYR A 305 -35.79 -24.00 -8.65
C TYR A 305 -34.27 -23.88 -8.82
N SER A 306 -33.52 -24.07 -7.73
CA SER A 306 -32.06 -24.05 -7.73
C SER A 306 -31.49 -25.10 -6.77
N ASP A 307 -30.60 -25.95 -7.27
CA ASP A 307 -29.78 -26.89 -6.48
C ASP A 307 -28.61 -26.18 -5.77
N LEU A 308 -28.32 -24.94 -6.13
CA LEU A 308 -27.18 -24.17 -5.64
C LEU A 308 -27.49 -23.53 -4.29
N GLU A 309 -27.63 -24.34 -3.24
CA GLU A 309 -27.79 -23.84 -1.88
C GLU A 309 -26.42 -23.44 -1.29
N PRO A 310 -26.18 -22.16 -0.95
CA PRO A 310 -24.85 -21.70 -0.49
C PRO A 310 -24.31 -22.50 0.71
N GLN A 311 -25.21 -22.97 1.58
CA GLN A 311 -24.89 -23.77 2.76
C GLN A 311 -24.29 -25.15 2.42
N LEU A 312 -24.60 -25.67 1.23
CA LEU A 312 -24.17 -26.97 0.74
C LEU A 312 -23.01 -26.87 -0.26
N ALA A 313 -22.48 -25.66 -0.50
CA ALA A 313 -21.37 -25.47 -1.41
C ALA A 313 -20.12 -26.21 -0.92
N PRO A 314 -19.39 -26.93 -1.80
CA PRO A 314 -18.21 -27.70 -1.42
C PRO A 314 -17.03 -26.82 -0.98
N GLU A 315 -16.93 -25.61 -1.53
CA GLU A 315 -15.83 -24.69 -1.23
C GLU A 315 -16.33 -23.34 -0.74
N TRP A 316 -15.73 -22.87 0.36
CA TRP A 316 -15.99 -21.59 0.96
C TRP A 316 -14.69 -20.80 1.02
N SER A 317 -14.73 -19.55 0.58
CA SER A 317 -13.61 -18.64 0.73
C SER A 317 -14.09 -17.26 1.16
N VAL A 318 -13.24 -16.57 1.90
CA VAL A 318 -13.53 -15.24 2.44
C VAL A 318 -12.39 -14.31 2.06
N GLN A 319 -12.74 -13.14 1.52
CA GLN A 319 -11.81 -12.06 1.26
C GLN A 319 -12.18 -10.86 2.12
N VAL A 320 -11.18 -10.36 2.83
CA VAL A 320 -11.28 -9.18 3.70
C VAL A 320 -10.60 -8.03 3.00
N LYS A 321 -11.34 -6.94 2.77
CA LYS A 321 -10.79 -5.70 2.24
C LYS A 321 -10.60 -4.72 3.38
N MET A 322 -9.33 -4.41 3.66
CA MET A 322 -8.96 -3.44 4.67
C MET A 322 -9.26 -2.02 4.18
N VAL A 323 -9.56 -1.13 5.11
CA VAL A 323 -9.60 0.32 4.86
C VAL A 323 -8.19 0.78 4.51
N ALA A 324 -8.04 1.63 3.49
CA ALA A 324 -6.72 1.99 2.95
C ALA A 324 -5.84 2.75 3.96
N LEU A 325 -6.45 3.57 4.82
CA LEU A 325 -5.78 4.37 5.84
C LEU A 325 -6.58 4.28 7.14
N PRO A 326 -6.47 3.18 7.90
CA PRO A 326 -7.13 3.09 9.20
C PRO A 326 -6.47 4.07 10.16
N ALA A 327 -7.28 4.76 10.97
CA ALA A 327 -6.79 5.65 12.02
C ALA A 327 -6.23 4.80 13.16
N CYS A 328 -4.90 4.70 13.23
CA CYS A 328 -4.17 3.86 14.17
C CYS A 328 -3.48 4.71 15.23
N LEU A 329 -3.82 4.47 16.50
CA LEU A 329 -3.37 5.28 17.65
C LEU A 329 -1.85 5.34 17.73
N LEU A 330 -1.14 4.20 17.81
CA LEU A 330 0.33 4.19 17.88
C LEU A 330 0.97 4.80 16.61
N GLY A 331 0.34 4.58 15.45
CA GLY A 331 0.82 5.09 14.17
C GLY A 331 0.89 6.62 14.15
N GLU A 332 -0.12 7.29 14.72
CA GLU A 332 -0.15 8.74 14.85
C GLU A 332 0.99 9.26 15.75
N TYR A 333 1.23 8.62 16.90
CA TYR A 333 2.35 8.95 17.78
C TYR A 333 3.71 8.80 17.08
N MET A 334 3.91 7.72 16.32
CA MET A 334 5.16 7.51 15.59
C MET A 334 5.34 8.50 14.42
N THR A 335 4.25 8.89 13.77
CA THR A 335 4.26 9.90 12.70
C THR A 335 4.68 11.26 13.24
N ASP A 336 4.13 11.67 14.38
CA ASP A 336 4.54 12.91 15.05
C ASP A 336 6.00 12.89 15.51
N PHE A 337 6.46 11.73 16.02
CA PHE A 337 7.87 11.55 16.35
C PHE A 337 8.80 11.68 15.12
N LEU A 338 8.43 11.10 13.98
CA LEU A 338 9.18 11.27 12.74
C LEU A 338 9.19 12.72 12.26
N HIS A 339 8.08 13.45 12.42
CA HIS A 339 8.03 14.88 12.14
C HIS A 339 8.96 15.68 13.07
N LEU A 340 9.01 15.33 14.35
CA LEU A 340 9.90 15.93 15.33
C LEU A 340 11.38 15.72 14.99
N CYS A 341 11.79 14.52 14.57
CA CYS A 341 13.18 14.22 14.17
C CYS A 341 13.68 15.13 13.03
N ASN A 342 12.78 15.67 12.22
CA ASN A 342 13.09 16.59 11.13
C ASN A 342 12.98 18.08 11.52
N ASN A 343 12.59 18.37 12.77
CA ASN A 343 12.41 19.74 13.25
C ASN A 343 13.75 20.35 13.70
N GLN A 344 14.07 21.54 13.20
CA GLN A 344 15.31 22.26 13.51
C GLN A 344 15.12 23.45 14.48
N LYS A 345 13.91 23.66 15.00
CA LYS A 345 13.62 24.78 15.91
C LYS A 345 14.36 24.63 17.23
N THR A 346 14.87 25.75 17.75
CA THR A 346 15.59 25.77 19.04
C THR A 346 14.63 25.88 20.23
N MET A 347 15.10 25.51 21.43
CA MET A 347 14.31 25.65 22.67
C MET A 347 13.88 27.11 22.93
N VAL A 348 14.74 28.08 22.57
CA VAL A 348 14.44 29.52 22.72
C VAL A 348 13.39 29.96 21.71
N GLU A 349 13.38 29.41 20.50
CA GLU A 349 12.33 29.67 19.50
C GLU A 349 10.98 29.07 19.90
N LEU A 350 10.99 27.95 20.63
CA LEU A 350 9.77 27.23 21.03
C LEU A 350 9.15 27.75 22.33
N LEU A 351 9.98 28.17 23.30
CA LEU A 351 9.55 28.51 24.66
C LEU A 351 9.92 29.94 25.09
N GLY A 352 10.59 30.70 24.21
CA GLY A 352 11.03 32.07 24.48
C GLY A 352 12.31 32.18 25.29
N GLU A 353 12.68 33.42 25.63
CA GLU A 353 13.96 33.75 26.29
C GLU A 353 14.12 33.13 27.69
N ASN A 354 13.01 32.80 28.38
CA ASN A 354 13.04 32.16 29.69
C ASN A 354 13.60 30.71 29.63
N ALA A 355 13.57 30.07 28.46
CA ALA A 355 14.15 28.74 28.24
C ALA A 355 15.65 28.78 27.89
N SER A 356 16.27 29.97 27.85
CA SER A 356 17.70 30.11 27.70
C SER A 356 18.42 29.60 28.94
N TYR A 357 19.19 28.51 28.79
CA TYR A 357 20.10 28.03 29.83
C TYR A 357 21.31 28.96 30.04
N ILE A 358 21.49 29.95 29.16
CA ILE A 358 22.44 31.03 29.37
C ILE A 358 21.76 32.00 30.33
N HIS A 359 21.99 31.80 31.62
CA HIS A 359 21.80 32.89 32.56
C HIS A 359 22.72 34.03 32.15
N ASP A 360 22.20 35.25 32.07
CA ASP A 360 23.00 36.50 31.95
C ASP A 360 24.14 36.58 33.01
N ASP A 361 24.07 35.75 34.05
CA ASP A 361 25.10 35.58 35.06
C ASP A 361 26.36 34.83 34.56
N ASP A 362 26.36 34.04 33.48
CA ASP A 362 27.54 33.24 33.10
C ASP A 362 28.67 34.03 32.40
N GLN A 363 28.35 35.10 31.66
CA GLN A 363 29.39 36.06 31.23
C GLN A 363 29.99 36.81 32.43
N THR A 364 29.18 37.05 33.46
CA THR A 364 29.62 37.66 34.71
C THR A 364 30.37 36.65 35.60
N HIS A 365 30.07 35.35 35.59
CA HIS A 365 30.74 34.32 36.38
C HIS A 365 32.11 33.93 35.81
N LEU A 366 32.29 33.88 34.48
CA LEU A 366 33.63 33.71 33.90
C LEU A 366 34.54 34.91 34.22
N SER A 367 34.00 36.13 34.10
CA SER A 367 34.71 37.35 34.48
C SER A 367 34.96 37.44 36.00
N ALA A 368 34.00 37.01 36.82
CA ALA A 368 34.11 36.98 38.28
C ALA A 368 35.06 35.89 38.78
N ALA A 369 35.18 34.74 38.09
CA ALA A 369 36.14 33.70 38.43
C ALA A 369 37.59 34.18 38.28
N PHE A 370 37.86 35.03 37.29
CA PHE A 370 39.16 35.71 37.16
C PHE A 370 39.34 36.87 38.16
N ASN A 371 38.26 37.59 38.50
CA ASN A 371 38.32 38.62 39.54
C ASN A 371 38.56 38.03 40.94
N VAL A 372 38.01 36.86 41.26
CA VAL A 372 38.26 36.14 42.53
C VAL A 372 39.72 35.69 42.68
N LEU A 373 40.42 35.48 41.56
CA LEU A 373 41.86 35.18 41.55
C LEU A 373 42.75 36.43 41.70
N THR A 374 42.21 37.63 41.50
CA THR A 374 42.98 38.88 41.40
C THR A 374 42.55 39.97 42.39
N GLU A 375 41.40 39.84 43.06
CA GLU A 375 40.91 40.82 44.02
C GLU A 375 41.45 40.60 45.44
N SER A 376 41.76 41.72 46.11
CA SER A 376 42.21 41.75 47.50
C SER A 376 41.10 41.32 48.47
N ARG A 377 41.45 40.58 49.52
CA ARG A 377 40.56 40.01 50.56
C ARG A 377 39.87 41.03 51.49
N ILE A 378 39.36 42.15 50.98
CA ILE A 378 38.57 43.11 51.77
C ILE A 378 37.27 43.40 51.00
N PRO A 379 36.09 43.00 51.52
CA PRO A 379 34.83 43.23 50.84
C PRO A 379 34.42 44.70 50.91
N THR A 380 34.05 45.28 49.76
CA THR A 380 33.46 46.62 49.67
C THR A 380 31.95 46.58 49.90
N ILE A 381 31.43 47.62 50.57
CA ILE A 381 30.02 47.76 50.99
C ILE A 381 29.01 47.58 49.83
N SER A 382 29.40 47.83 48.57
CA SER A 382 28.57 47.62 47.38
C SER A 382 28.18 46.15 47.15
N THR A 383 29.05 45.20 47.53
CA THR A 383 28.82 43.75 47.33
C THR A 383 27.78 43.17 48.29
N VAL A 384 27.57 43.80 49.45
CA VAL A 384 26.64 43.34 50.47
C VAL A 384 25.21 43.80 50.19
N VAL A 385 25.04 44.94 49.50
CA VAL A 385 23.71 45.50 49.17
C VAL A 385 23.09 44.83 47.94
N GLY A 386 23.90 44.35 46.99
CA GLY A 386 23.42 43.63 45.79
C GLY A 386 22.79 42.26 46.10
N ARG A 387 23.27 41.55 47.14
CA ARG A 387 22.74 40.22 47.50
C ARG A 387 21.34 40.25 48.14
N ALA A 388 20.94 41.37 48.74
CA ALA A 388 19.61 41.48 49.38
C ALA A 388 18.46 41.63 48.37
N SER A 389 18.75 41.90 47.09
CA SER A 389 17.75 42.16 46.05
C SER A 389 17.58 41.00 45.06
N ALA A 390 18.37 39.92 45.21
CA ALA A 390 18.43 38.79 44.28
C ALA A 390 17.65 37.55 44.74
N ALA A 391 16.69 37.70 45.65
CA ALA A 391 15.65 36.69 45.87
C ALA A 391 14.64 36.76 44.70
N LYS A 392 15.10 36.43 43.48
CA LYS A 392 14.28 36.37 42.28
C LYS A 392 13.52 35.03 42.27
N LYS A 393 12.19 35.14 42.21
CA LYS A 393 11.28 34.07 41.77
C LYS A 393 11.87 33.35 40.54
N ASN A 394 11.98 32.03 40.57
CA ASN A 394 12.14 31.23 39.36
C ASN A 394 10.98 31.59 38.43
N LYS A 395 11.27 32.19 37.27
CA LYS A 395 10.27 32.38 36.23
C LYS A 395 10.05 31.01 35.59
N SER A 396 8.89 30.40 35.82
CA SER A 396 8.46 29.25 35.04
C SER A 396 8.41 29.62 33.56
N VAL A 397 8.73 28.65 32.72
CA VAL A 397 8.60 28.80 31.27
C VAL A 397 7.12 28.64 30.92
N ASP A 398 6.53 29.62 30.22
CA ASP A 398 5.16 29.50 29.72
C ASP A 398 5.13 28.42 28.64
N GLY A 399 4.31 27.40 28.84
CA GLY A 399 4.14 26.30 27.90
C GLY A 399 2.73 25.74 27.92
N PRO A 400 2.40 24.85 26.96
CA PRO A 400 1.04 24.36 26.75
C PRO A 400 0.58 23.33 27.80
N ILE A 401 1.49 22.74 28.58
CA ILE A 401 1.16 21.76 29.63
C ILE A 401 0.75 22.52 30.89
N SER A 402 -0.42 22.17 31.46
CA SER A 402 -0.89 22.72 32.74
C SER A 402 0.03 22.33 33.90
N GLU A 403 0.14 23.19 34.92
CA GLU A 403 1.03 22.95 36.07
C GLU A 403 0.72 21.63 36.78
N ASP A 404 -0.57 21.29 36.95
CA ASP A 404 -0.99 20.04 37.60
C ASP A 404 -0.57 18.80 36.81
N MET A 405 -0.70 18.83 35.48
CA MET A 405 -0.29 17.73 34.61
C MET A 405 1.23 17.59 34.55
N LEU A 406 1.94 18.71 34.49
CA LEU A 406 3.40 18.74 34.50
C LEU A 406 3.96 18.15 35.81
N LEU A 407 3.37 18.50 36.96
CA LEU A 407 3.73 17.92 38.25
C LEU A 407 3.47 16.41 38.29
N ALA A 408 2.32 15.94 37.79
CA ALA A 408 2.01 14.52 37.73
C ALA A 408 3.02 13.74 36.87
N ILE A 409 3.41 14.31 35.73
CA ILE A 409 4.46 13.76 34.85
C ILE A 409 5.81 13.71 35.58
N LEU A 410 6.20 14.79 36.25
CA LEU A 410 7.47 14.84 36.99
C LEU A 410 7.49 13.84 38.14
N TYR A 411 6.39 13.65 38.87
CA TYR A 411 6.29 12.61 39.90
C TYR A 411 6.26 11.18 39.33
N PHE A 412 5.83 10.99 38.09
CA PHE A 412 5.96 9.70 37.40
C PHE A 412 7.41 9.39 37.01
N LEU A 413 8.17 10.40 36.56
CA LEU A 413 9.59 10.28 36.21
C LEU A 413 10.50 10.21 37.45
N PHE A 414 10.17 11.00 38.47
CA PHE A 414 10.91 11.17 39.72
C PHE A 414 10.02 10.86 40.93
N PRO A 415 9.64 9.58 41.12
CA PRO A 415 8.71 9.14 42.16
C PRO A 415 9.17 9.43 43.58
N ASP A 416 10.47 9.61 43.81
CA ASP A 416 11.07 9.94 45.10
C ASP A 416 10.91 11.42 45.50
N ALA A 417 10.43 12.28 44.59
CA ALA A 417 10.10 13.67 44.89
C ALA A 417 8.72 13.82 45.59
N ASP A 418 7.93 12.73 45.69
CA ASP A 418 6.65 12.67 46.40
C ASP A 418 6.73 11.66 47.56
N ASP A 419 6.42 12.13 48.77
CA ASP A 419 6.38 11.30 49.99
C ASP A 419 5.32 10.17 49.90
N THR A 420 4.32 10.32 49.00
CA THR A 420 3.23 9.36 48.76
C THR A 420 3.27 8.75 47.35
N SER A 421 4.47 8.43 46.89
CA SER A 421 4.72 7.92 45.53
C SER A 421 3.79 6.79 45.10
N LYS A 422 3.07 7.01 44.00
CA LYS A 422 2.17 6.04 43.38
C LYS A 422 2.88 5.12 42.35
N PHE A 423 4.11 5.44 41.94
CA PHE A 423 4.84 4.78 40.84
C PHE A 423 6.32 4.51 41.14
N PRO A 424 6.66 3.80 42.23
CA PRO A 424 8.06 3.47 42.53
C PRO A 424 8.68 2.63 41.40
N TYR A 425 9.99 2.78 41.17
CA TYR A 425 10.72 1.91 40.24
C TYR A 425 10.86 0.51 40.84
N ASP A 426 10.57 -0.52 40.03
CA ASP A 426 10.79 -1.91 40.44
C ASP A 426 12.26 -2.31 40.21
N ILE A 427 13.03 -2.32 41.29
CA ILE A 427 14.46 -2.66 41.31
C ILE A 427 14.69 -4.15 40.92
N THR A 428 13.64 -4.99 40.90
CA THR A 428 13.76 -6.43 40.65
C THR A 428 13.47 -6.85 39.20
N ALA A 429 12.98 -5.95 38.35
CA ALA A 429 12.49 -6.25 37.00
C ALA A 429 13.52 -6.13 35.87
N SER A 430 14.83 -6.09 36.18
CA SER A 430 15.91 -5.95 35.20
C SER A 430 16.20 -7.24 34.40
N ASN A 431 15.20 -7.82 33.76
CA ASN A 431 15.39 -8.88 32.77
C ASN A 431 15.31 -8.27 31.37
N VAL A 432 16.44 -7.77 30.88
CA VAL A 432 16.59 -7.52 29.45
C VAL A 432 16.75 -8.90 28.80
N GLU A 433 15.76 -9.36 28.05
CA GLU A 433 15.95 -10.51 27.15
C GLU A 433 16.94 -10.10 26.05
N ASP A 434 18.23 -10.25 26.35
CA ASP A 434 19.38 -9.74 25.59
C ASP A 434 19.46 -10.28 24.15
N ASP A 435 18.72 -11.36 23.85
CA ASP A 435 18.69 -11.98 22.53
C ASP A 435 17.70 -11.32 21.55
N GLN A 436 16.65 -10.63 22.01
CA GLN A 436 15.63 -10.02 21.12
C GLN A 436 16.08 -8.73 20.44
N TRP A 437 17.03 -7.99 21.03
CA TRP A 437 17.34 -6.60 20.63
C TRP A 437 18.79 -6.40 20.15
N LYS A 438 19.46 -7.47 19.73
CA LYS A 438 20.84 -7.41 19.23
C LYS A 438 20.99 -6.42 18.07
N GLY A 439 21.86 -5.42 18.26
CA GLY A 439 22.16 -4.40 17.24
C GLY A 439 21.37 -3.09 17.37
N VAL A 440 20.45 -2.99 18.33
CA VAL A 440 19.66 -1.77 18.59
C VAL A 440 20.05 -1.16 19.93
N LYS A 441 20.24 0.18 19.97
CA LYS A 441 20.37 0.90 21.24
C LYS A 441 19.00 0.95 21.91
N THR A 442 18.81 0.18 22.97
CA THR A 442 17.56 0.12 23.74
C THR A 442 17.81 0.42 25.23
N CYS A 443 16.73 0.60 25.99
CA CYS A 443 16.75 0.79 27.44
C CYS A 443 15.89 -0.28 28.13
N ALA A 444 16.13 -0.50 29.42
CA ALA A 444 15.29 -1.43 30.18
C ALA A 444 13.86 -0.89 30.29
N THR A 445 12.88 -1.78 30.17
CA THR A 445 11.47 -1.44 30.40
C THR A 445 11.31 -0.83 31.79
N ASP A 446 10.48 0.20 31.90
CA ASP A 446 10.25 0.96 33.13
C ASP A 446 11.45 1.74 33.69
N SER A 447 12.60 1.77 33.00
CA SER A 447 13.70 2.69 33.37
C SER A 447 13.33 4.16 33.17
N LEU A 448 14.09 5.09 33.77
CA LEU A 448 13.87 6.54 33.60
C LEU A 448 13.82 6.95 32.13
N VAL A 449 14.73 6.42 31.30
CA VAL A 449 14.79 6.72 29.86
C VAL A 449 13.55 6.17 29.14
N TRP A 450 13.07 5.00 29.54
CA TRP A 450 11.85 4.41 28.99
C TRP A 450 10.62 5.25 29.36
N ARG A 451 10.44 5.58 30.65
CA ARG A 451 9.33 6.42 31.13
C ARG A 451 9.34 7.79 30.45
N LEU A 452 10.51 8.42 30.35
CA LEU A 452 10.68 9.70 29.65
C LEU A 452 10.27 9.59 28.18
N SER A 453 10.63 8.50 27.51
CA SER A 453 10.27 8.30 26.09
C SER A 453 8.77 8.18 25.88
N VAL A 454 8.07 7.45 26.76
CA VAL A 454 6.61 7.29 26.70
C VAL A 454 5.90 8.62 26.96
N VAL A 455 6.27 9.31 28.04
CA VAL A 455 5.71 10.63 28.37
C VAL A 455 6.01 11.65 27.28
N ALA A 456 7.22 11.68 26.74
CA ALA A 456 7.59 12.57 25.64
C ALA A 456 6.69 12.38 24.42
N ALA A 457 6.32 11.13 24.11
CA ALA A 457 5.40 10.82 23.05
C ALA A 457 3.98 11.32 23.36
N HIS A 458 3.48 11.13 24.60
CA HIS A 458 2.19 11.69 25.03
C HIS A 458 2.16 13.23 24.98
N CYS A 459 3.23 13.89 25.43
CA CYS A 459 3.34 15.34 25.37
C CYS A 459 3.29 15.85 23.92
N THR A 460 4.02 15.17 23.04
CA THR A 460 4.08 15.54 21.62
C THR A 460 2.73 15.38 20.96
N HIS A 461 2.04 14.26 21.16
CA HIS A 461 0.79 13.99 20.45
C HIS A 461 -0.42 14.72 21.05
N ASN A 462 -0.55 14.79 22.39
CA ASN A 462 -1.81 15.21 23.03
C ASN A 462 -1.75 16.54 23.79
N LEU A 463 -0.58 16.97 24.27
CA LEU A 463 -0.49 18.10 25.24
C LEU A 463 0.02 19.40 24.62
N GLY A 464 0.16 19.47 23.29
CA GLY A 464 0.55 20.70 22.59
C GLY A 464 1.77 20.57 21.68
N GLY A 465 2.07 19.39 21.16
CA GLY A 465 3.07 19.24 20.10
C GLY A 465 4.50 19.41 20.59
N VAL A 466 5.33 19.95 19.69
CA VAL A 466 6.75 20.19 19.93
C VAL A 466 6.99 21.17 21.10
N MET A 467 6.07 22.11 21.35
CA MET A 467 6.18 23.04 22.48
C MET A 467 5.98 22.34 23.82
N ALA A 468 5.04 21.39 23.90
CA ALA A 468 4.82 20.59 25.11
C ALA A 468 6.04 19.71 25.41
N LEU A 469 6.59 19.06 24.39
CA LEU A 469 7.83 18.30 24.54
C LEU A 469 8.99 19.18 24.99
N ALA A 470 9.13 20.38 24.42
CA ALA A 470 10.16 21.32 24.84
C ALA A 470 9.99 21.73 26.30
N GLN A 471 8.77 22.03 26.75
CA GLN A 471 8.47 22.36 28.15
C GLN A 471 8.86 21.20 29.07
N LEU A 472 8.45 19.97 28.75
CA LEU A 472 8.84 18.77 29.50
C LEU A 472 10.36 18.60 29.55
N TRP A 473 11.04 18.74 28.41
CA TRP A 473 12.50 18.60 28.33
C TRP A 473 13.21 19.65 29.18
N HIS A 474 12.70 20.89 29.19
CA HIS A 474 13.24 21.95 30.04
C HIS A 474 13.18 21.60 31.52
N GLU A 475 12.00 21.22 32.01
CA GLU A 475 11.79 20.89 33.41
C GLU A 475 12.55 19.61 33.83
N PHE A 476 12.57 18.61 32.96
CA PHE A 476 13.37 17.40 33.16
C PHE A 476 14.86 17.72 33.36
N VAL A 477 15.44 18.57 32.49
CA VAL A 477 16.85 18.97 32.59
C VAL A 477 17.12 19.79 33.86
N GLN A 478 16.20 20.68 34.25
CA GLN A 478 16.32 21.45 35.49
C GLN A 478 16.30 20.54 36.73
N GLU A 479 15.41 19.55 36.76
CA GLU A 479 15.34 18.58 37.86
C GLU A 479 16.60 17.70 37.94
N ILE A 480 17.11 17.23 36.79
CA ILE A 480 18.40 16.50 36.74
C ILE A 480 19.55 17.37 37.25
N ARG A 481 19.59 18.65 36.86
CA ARG A 481 20.59 19.61 37.34
C ARG A 481 20.47 19.84 38.85
N PHE A 482 19.27 20.03 39.36
CA PHE A 482 19.01 20.19 40.78
C PHE A 482 19.50 18.97 41.58
N ARG A 483 19.18 17.76 41.11
CA ARG A 483 19.65 16.50 41.72
C ARG A 483 21.17 16.38 41.70
N TRP A 484 21.80 16.74 40.58
CA TRP A 484 23.26 16.77 40.47
C TRP A 484 23.90 17.74 41.48
N GLU A 485 23.42 18.98 41.56
CA GLU A 485 23.92 20.01 42.48
C GLU A 485 23.70 19.64 43.95
N LYS A 486 22.63 18.91 44.26
CA LYS A 486 22.29 18.46 45.61
C LYS A 486 22.79 17.06 45.96
N THR A 487 23.45 16.38 45.03
CA THR A 487 23.94 15.00 45.22
C THR A 487 22.80 14.02 45.56
N ILE A 488 21.63 14.22 44.94
CA ILE A 488 20.48 13.31 45.03
C ILE A 488 20.64 12.25 43.94
N PHE A 489 20.38 10.99 44.26
CA PHE A 489 20.42 9.91 43.27
C PHE A 489 19.32 10.09 42.22
N VAL A 490 19.64 9.77 40.97
CA VAL A 490 18.64 9.70 39.90
C VAL A 490 17.95 8.33 40.01
N PRO A 491 16.61 8.29 40.15
CA PRO A 491 15.88 7.05 40.32
C PRO A 491 15.69 6.34 38.97
N GLY A 492 15.60 5.00 39.00
CA GLY A 492 15.35 4.14 37.83
C GLY A 492 16.57 3.48 37.22
#